data_AF-A0A496X7C8-F1
#
_entry.id   AF-A0A496X7C8-F1
#
_cell.length_a   1.000
_cell.length_b   1.000
_cell.length_c   1.000
_cell.angle_alpha   90.00
_cell.angle_beta   90.00
_cell.angle_gamma   90.00
#
_symmetry.space_group_name_H-M   'P 1'
#
loop_
_entity.id
_entity.type
_entity.pdbx_description
1 polymer ?
#
loop_
_entity_poly.entity_id
_entity_poly.type
_entity_poly.pdbx_seq_one_letter_code
_entity_poly.pdbx_strand_id
1 'polypeptide(L)' 'MQTLTIADLASILNRSPATIATEVTKTPHKLPPRLNLPGSRRVLWYQEDVEKWLNEHRPEQQQRND' A
#
# COMPACT_ATOMS: atom_id res chain seq x y z
N MET A 1 -8.75 -6.73 12.82
CA MET A 1 -7.36 -6.28 13.01
C MET A 1 -6.35 -7.25 12.37
N GLN A 2 -6.45 -7.47 11.06
CA GLN A 2 -5.42 -8.17 10.29
C GLN A 2 -4.43 -7.15 9.74
N THR A 3 -3.14 -7.46 9.79
CA THR A 3 -2.09 -6.65 9.17
C THR A 3 -1.67 -7.25 7.84
N LEU A 4 -1.62 -6.42 6.81
CA LEU A 4 -1.17 -6.77 5.48
C LEU A 4 0.34 -6.50 5.35
N THR A 5 1.01 -7.40 4.65
CA THR A 5 2.42 -7.24 4.26
C THR A 5 2.50 -6.64 2.86
N ILE A 6 3.71 -6.32 2.40
CA ILE A 6 3.96 -5.84 1.03
C ILE A 6 3.36 -6.80 -0.02
N ALA A 7 3.48 -8.11 0.19
CA ALA A 7 2.96 -9.12 -0.75
C ALA A 7 1.43 -9.18 -0.78
N ASP A 8 0.81 -8.96 0.37
CA ASP A 8 -0.65 -8.95 0.49
C ASP A 8 -1.24 -7.68 -0.13
N LEU A 9 -0.66 -6.52 0.22
CA LEU A 9 -0.98 -5.23 -0.39
C LEU A 9 -0.80 -5.25 -1.92
N ALA A 10 0.28 -5.88 -2.39
CA ALA A 10 0.55 -6.10 -3.81
C ALA A 10 -0.56 -6.90 -4.49
N SER A 11 -1.04 -7.98 -3.84
CA SER A 11 -2.17 -8.78 -4.34
C SER A 11 -3.46 -7.97 -4.41
N ILE A 12 -3.77 -7.17 -3.38
CA ILE A 12 -4.97 -6.33 -3.32
C ILE A 12 -4.94 -5.20 -4.37
N LEU A 13 -3.80 -4.55 -4.53
CA LEU A 13 -3.60 -3.48 -5.53
C LEU A 13 -3.39 -4.04 -6.95
N ASN A 14 -3.33 -5.36 -7.10
CA ASN A 14 -2.97 -6.05 -8.34
C ASN A 14 -1.65 -5.53 -8.95
N ARG A 15 -0.66 -5.27 -8.09
CA ARG A 15 0.68 -4.76 -8.45
C ARG A 15 1.77 -5.73 -7.98
N SER A 16 2.96 -5.61 -8.53
CA SER A 16 4.11 -6.40 -8.08
C SER A 16 4.61 -5.92 -6.70
N PRO A 17 5.02 -6.82 -5.79
CA PRO A 17 5.56 -6.44 -4.48
C PRO A 17 6.83 -5.57 -4.60
N ALA A 18 7.62 -5.76 -5.66
CA ALA A 18 8.76 -4.91 -5.98
C ALA A 18 8.34 -3.47 -6.34
N THR A 19 7.23 -3.31 -7.07
CA THR A 19 6.63 -2.00 -7.37
C THR A 19 6.13 -1.35 -6.09
N ILE A 20 5.42 -2.08 -5.23
CA ILE A 20 4.97 -1.55 -3.93
C ILE A 20 6.16 -1.10 -3.09
N ALA A 21 7.22 -1.90 -2.96
CA ALA A 21 8.42 -1.51 -2.21
C ALA A 21 9.08 -0.24 -2.78
N THR A 22 9.07 -0.09 -4.11
CA THR A 22 9.55 1.12 -4.79
C THR A 22 8.64 2.31 -4.49
N GLU A 23 7.33 2.16 -4.59
CA GLU A 23 6.34 3.22 -4.29
C GLU A 23 6.40 3.63 -2.80
N VAL A 24 6.65 2.70 -1.86
CA VAL A 24 6.85 3.01 -0.43
C VAL A 24 7.99 4.00 -0.23
N THR A 25 8.98 3.96 -1.11
CA THR A 25 10.20 4.77 -1.05
C THR A 25 10.09 6.03 -1.92
N LYS A 26 9.64 5.90 -3.18
CA LYS A 26 9.58 6.98 -4.18
C LYS A 26 8.33 7.85 -4.05
N THR A 27 7.19 7.25 -3.72
CA THR A 27 5.86 7.87 -3.78
C THR A 27 5.01 7.41 -2.60
N PRO A 28 5.44 7.70 -1.35
CA PRO A 28 4.71 7.26 -0.16
C PRO A 28 3.29 7.86 -0.06
N HIS A 29 2.99 8.91 -0.82
CA HIS A 29 1.65 9.51 -0.94
C HIS A 29 0.66 8.68 -1.78
N LYS A 30 1.15 7.75 -2.61
CA LYS A 30 0.32 6.83 -3.42
C LYS A 30 -0.04 5.54 -2.68
N LEU A 31 0.37 5.41 -1.43
CA LEU A 31 0.16 4.21 -0.65
C LEU A 31 -0.60 4.51 0.63
N PRO A 32 -1.33 3.51 1.14
CA PRO A 32 -2.03 3.62 2.40
C PRO A 32 -1.06 3.86 3.57
N PRO A 33 -1.56 4.45 4.68
CA PRO A 33 -0.75 4.76 5.84
C PRO A 33 -0.10 3.49 6.40
N ARG A 34 1.23 3.45 6.35
CA ARG A 34 2.02 2.33 6.85
C ARG A 34 2.08 2.34 8.38
N LEU A 35 1.99 1.16 8.95
CA LEU A 35 2.22 0.92 10.36
C LEU A 35 3.72 1.00 10.65
N ASN A 36 4.13 2.04 11.36
CA ASN A 36 5.52 2.22 11.78
C ASN A 36 5.68 1.74 13.22
N LEU A 37 6.13 0.50 13.39
CA LEU A 37 6.37 -0.09 14.72
C LEU A 37 7.71 0.40 15.27
N PRO A 38 7.74 1.06 16.44
CA PRO A 38 8.99 1.50 17.05
C PRO A 38 9.87 0.27 17.36
N GLY A 39 11.06 0.22 16.75
CA GLY A 39 12.01 -0.89 16.90
C GLY A 39 11.99 -1.92 15.76
N SER A 40 11.06 -1.84 14.81
CA SER A 40 11.03 -2.74 13.64
C SER A 40 10.98 -1.95 12.33
N ARG A 41 11.95 -2.19 11.45
CA ARG A 41 11.96 -1.69 10.05
C ARG A 41 10.93 -2.37 9.13
N ARG A 42 9.95 -3.07 9.70
CA ARG A 42 8.96 -3.83 8.92
C ARG A 42 7.86 -2.89 8.46
N VAL A 43 7.63 -2.88 7.14
CA VAL A 43 6.51 -2.15 6.54
C VAL A 43 5.29 -3.06 6.59
N LEU A 44 4.29 -2.66 7.37
CA LEU A 44 3.01 -3.34 7.52
C LEU A 44 1.89 -2.33 7.30
N TRP A 45 0.70 -2.80 6.99
CA TRP A 45 -0.49 -1.97 6.90
C TRP A 45 -1.63 -2.63 7.64
N TYR A 46 -2.57 -1.85 8.17
CA TYR A 46 -3.84 -2.43 8.62
C TYR A 46 -4.74 -2.65 7.42
N GLN A 47 -5.36 -3.82 7.35
CA GLN A 47 -6.31 -4.12 6.28
C GLN A 47 -7.43 -3.06 6.23
N GLU A 48 -7.94 -2.66 7.39
CA GLU A 48 -9.01 -1.67 7.53
C GLU A 48 -8.60 -0.28 6.99
N ASP A 49 -7.36 0.16 7.26
CA ASP A 49 -6.81 1.41 6.71
C ASP A 49 -6.59 1.32 5.20
N VAL A 50 -6.13 0.16 4.70
CA VAL A 50 -5.93 -0.09 3.26
C VAL A 50 -7.26 -0.06 2.53
N GLU A 51 -8.27 -0.75 3.05
CA GLU A 51 -9.62 -0.78 2.48
C GLU A 51 -10.26 0.61 2.48
N LYS A 52 -10.17 1.35 3.60
CA LYS A 52 -10.63 2.75 3.66
C LYS A 52 -9.89 3.63 2.65
N TRP A 53 -8.57 3.54 2.63
CA TRP A 53 -7.76 4.32 1.70
C TRP A 53 -8.12 3.98 0.25
N LEU A 54 -8.26 2.70 -0.10
CA LEU A 54 -8.70 2.29 -1.43
C LEU A 54 -10.08 2.84 -1.77
N ASN A 55 -10.99 2.89 -0.80
CA ASN A 55 -12.34 3.41 -1.00
C ASN A 55 -12.35 4.95 -1.18
N GLU A 56 -11.52 5.68 -0.43
CA GLU A 56 -11.39 7.14 -0.53
C GLU A 56 -10.57 7.58 -1.73
N HIS A 57 -9.51 6.86 -2.04
CA HIS A 57 -8.60 7.14 -3.15
C HIS A 57 -9.01 6.49 -4.45
N ARG A 58 -10.10 5.70 -4.51
CA ARG A 58 -10.61 5.07 -5.74
C ARG A 58 -10.76 6.15 -6.81
N PRO A 59 -9.76 6.36 -7.68
CA PRO A 59 -9.94 7.28 -8.76
C PRO A 59 -10.80 6.49 -9.73
N GLU A 60 -11.85 7.10 -10.23
CA GLU A 60 -12.44 6.63 -11.47
C GLU A 60 -11.31 6.66 -12.53
N GLN A 61 -10.63 5.53 -12.73
CA GLN A 61 -9.64 5.27 -13.78
C GLN A 61 -8.56 6.35 -13.99
N GLN A 62 -7.44 6.35 -13.23
CA GLN A 62 -6.21 7.02 -13.69
C GLN A 62 -5.25 6.00 -14.34
N GLN A 63 -5.49 5.86 -15.64
CA GLN A 63 -4.65 5.30 -16.69
C GLN A 63 -3.26 5.99 -16.82
N ARG A 64 -2.32 5.28 -17.49
CA ARG A 64 -0.99 5.67 -18.05
C ARG A 64 0.24 5.57 -17.12
N ASN A 65 1.43 5.13 -17.53
CA ASN A 65 2.02 4.64 -18.78
C ASN A 65 3.47 4.17 -18.45
N ASP A 66 3.92 3.02 -18.94
CA ASP A 66 5.18 2.87 -19.70
C ASP A 66 5.12 1.60 -20.53
#